data_AF-A0A645J1R2-F1
#
_entry.id   AF-A0A645J1R2-F1
#
_cell.length_a   1.000
_cell.length_b   1.000
_cell.length_c   1.000
_cell.angle_alpha   90.00
_cell.angle_beta   90.00
_cell.angle_gamma   90.00
#
_symmetry.space_group_name_H-M   'P 1'
#
loop_
_entity.id
_entity.type
_entity.pdbx_description
1 polymer ?
#
loop_
_entity_poly.entity_id
_entity_poly.type
_entity_poly.pdbx_seq_one_letter_code
_entity_poly.pdbx_strand_id
1 'polypeptide(L)'
;MTIGAMETHKVLFLIFFLIDFLFLGLSLSTLGIAPEFGHELAAYSELIISLLSFYGSAASVLNNHFGRVFLPVGKPFGIFKK
;
A
#
# COMPACT_ATOMS: atom_id res chain seq x y z
N MET A 1 10.97 0.37 -2.46
CA MET A 1 10.10 1.35 -1.76
C MET A 1 9.50 0.76 -0.49
N THR A 2 9.09 -0.51 -0.49
CA THR A 2 8.47 -1.24 0.65
C THR A 2 9.29 -1.16 1.95
N ILE A 3 10.63 -1.17 1.87
CA ILE A 3 11.51 -1.01 3.04
C ILE A 3 11.47 0.40 3.63
N GLY A 4 11.40 1.46 2.80
CA GLY A 4 11.25 2.84 3.28
C GLY A 4 9.86 3.12 3.86
N ALA A 5 8.84 2.41 3.38
CA ALA A 5 7.47 2.51 3.89
C ALA A 5 7.29 1.90 5.29
N MET A 6 8.13 0.91 5.66
CA MET A 6 8.17 0.37 7.03
C MET A 6 8.57 1.43 8.06
N GLU A 7 9.36 2.43 7.67
CA GLU A 7 9.76 3.54 8.54
C GLU A 7 8.72 4.66 8.64
N THR A 8 7.75 4.75 7.73
CA THR A 8 6.81 5.87 7.72
C THR A 8 5.56 5.55 8.55
N HIS A 9 4.79 4.53 8.17
CA HIS A 9 3.57 4.09 8.86
C HIS A 9 3.00 2.82 8.21
N LYS A 10 2.28 2.00 8.99
CA LYS A 10 1.83 0.66 8.58
C LYS A 10 0.93 0.65 7.35
N VAL A 11 0.13 1.71 7.15
CA VAL A 11 -0.72 1.86 5.97
C VAL A 11 0.11 1.96 4.69
N LEU A 12 1.18 2.76 4.67
CA LEU A 12 2.05 2.87 3.49
C LEU A 12 2.77 1.55 3.22
N PHE A 13 3.24 0.86 4.28
CA PHE A 13 3.84 -0.47 4.11
C PHE A 13 2.89 -1.45 3.42
N LEU A 14 1.63 -1.49 3.86
CA LEU A 14 0.63 -2.40 3.31
C LEU A 14 0.34 -2.08 1.85
N ILE A 15 0.23 -0.80 1.49
CA ILE A 15 0.07 -0.34 0.10
C ILE A 15 1.25 -0.83 -0.76
N PHE A 16 2.49 -0.60 -0.32
CA PHE A 16 3.66 -1.03 -1.08
C PHE A 16 3.78 -2.55 -1.20
N PHE A 17 3.42 -3.29 -0.15
CA PHE A 17 3.37 -4.74 -0.21
C PHE A 17 2.35 -5.24 -1.24
N LEU A 18 1.16 -4.64 -1.31
CA LEU A 18 0.17 -4.98 -2.34
C LEU A 18 0.62 -4.58 -3.75
N ILE A 19 1.36 -3.49 -3.89
CA ILE A 19 1.92 -3.07 -5.19
C ILE A 19 2.90 -4.12 -5.73
N ASP A 20 3.67 -4.79 -4.86
CA ASP A 20 4.55 -5.90 -5.27
C ASP A 20 3.72 -7.07 -5.87
N PHE A 21 2.55 -7.40 -5.29
CA PHE A 21 1.63 -8.40 -5.87
C PHE A 21 0.99 -7.94 -7.18
N LEU A 22 0.60 -6.66 -7.27
CA LEU A 22 0.04 -6.08 -8.48
C LEU A 22 1.03 -6.17 -9.65
N PHE A 23 2.29 -5.78 -9.42
CA PHE A 23 3.34 -5.90 -10.45
C PHE A 23 3.60 -7.35 -10.84
N LEU A 24 3.57 -8.27 -9.87
CA LEU A 24 3.75 -9.70 -10.14
C LEU A 24 2.58 -10.27 -10.96
N GLY A 25 1.33 -9.90 -10.65
CA GLY A 25 0.14 -10.26 -11.42
C GLY A 25 0.15 -9.70 -12.85
N LEU A 26 0.48 -8.42 -13.01
CA LEU A 26 0.66 -7.78 -14.32
C LEU A 26 1.80 -8.42 -15.14
N SER A 27 2.90 -8.79 -14.49
CA SER A 27 4.04 -9.45 -15.15
C SER A 27 3.64 -10.84 -15.64
N LEU A 28 2.97 -11.65 -14.82
CA LEU A 28 2.42 -12.97 -15.22
C LEU A 28 1.44 -12.85 -16.39
N SER A 29 0.53 -11.88 -16.32
CA SER A 29 -0.44 -11.60 -17.38
C SER A 29 0.23 -11.17 -18.69
N THR A 30 1.27 -10.34 -18.61
CA THR A 30 2.00 -9.85 -19.79
C THR A 30 2.90 -10.92 -20.41
N LEU A 31 3.48 -11.80 -19.58
CA LEU A 31 4.33 -12.91 -20.03
C LEU A 31 3.52 -14.11 -20.58
N GLY A 32 2.19 -14.06 -20.53
CA GLY A 32 1.31 -15.10 -21.07
C GLY A 32 1.21 -16.36 -20.20
N ILE A 33 1.71 -16.32 -18.96
CA ILE A 33 1.64 -17.42 -18.01
C ILE A 33 0.40 -17.23 -17.15
N ALA A 34 -0.66 -18.01 -17.42
CA ALA A 34 -1.95 -17.93 -16.72
C ALA A 34 -2.54 -16.50 -16.66
N PRO A 35 -2.83 -15.88 -17.82
CA PRO A 35 -3.20 -14.46 -17.90
C PRO A 35 -4.49 -14.11 -17.16
N GLU A 36 -5.48 -15.00 -17.15
CA GLU A 36 -6.74 -14.79 -16.41
C GLU A 36 -6.50 -14.62 -14.91
N PHE A 37 -5.67 -15.50 -14.34
CA PHE A 37 -5.31 -15.45 -12.92
C PHE A 37 -4.44 -14.25 -12.57
N GLY A 38 -3.44 -13.94 -13.40
CA GLY A 38 -2.57 -12.78 -13.20
C GLY A 38 -3.33 -11.46 -13.26
N HIS A 39 -4.32 -11.36 -14.16
CA HIS A 39 -5.13 -10.15 -14.31
C HIS A 39 -6.13 -9.97 -13.17
N GLU A 40 -6.78 -11.05 -12.71
CA GLU A 40 -7.66 -11.00 -11.53
C GLU A 40 -6.89 -10.61 -10.26
N LEU A 41 -5.71 -11.21 -10.05
CA LEU A 41 -4.83 -10.90 -8.92
C LEU A 41 -4.43 -9.41 -8.92
N ALA A 42 -4.08 -8.89 -10.10
CA ALA A 42 -3.75 -7.48 -10.27
C ALA A 42 -4.97 -6.58 -9.97
N ALA A 43 -6.15 -6.93 -10.48
CA ALA A 43 -7.38 -6.14 -10.27
C ALA A 43 -7.79 -6.06 -8.78
N TYR A 44 -7.78 -7.19 -8.07
CA TYR A 44 -8.08 -7.19 -6.62
C TYR A 44 -7.04 -6.41 -5.83
N SER A 45 -5.75 -6.54 -6.19
CA SER A 45 -4.68 -5.77 -5.55
C SER A 45 -4.88 -4.27 -5.77
N GLU A 46 -5.20 -3.85 -7.01
CA GLU A 46 -5.41 -2.44 -7.36
C GLU A 46 -6.58 -1.81 -6.61
N LEU A 47 -7.68 -2.54 -6.47
CA LEU A 47 -8.86 -2.07 -5.74
C LEU A 47 -8.53 -1.80 -4.26
N ILE A 48 -7.82 -2.72 -3.61
CA ILE A 48 -7.44 -2.57 -2.21
C ILE A 48 -6.38 -1.47 -2.04
N ILE A 49 -5.42 -1.35 -2.96
CA ILE A 49 -4.43 -0.27 -3.01
C ILE A 49 -5.12 1.09 -3.08
N SER A 50 -6.14 1.24 -3.93
CA SER A 50 -6.89 2.49 -4.10
C SER A 50 -7.60 2.90 -2.81
N LEU A 51 -8.30 1.96 -2.15
CA LEU A 51 -8.98 2.21 -0.87
C LEU A 51 -8.00 2.64 0.23
N LEU A 52 -6.87 1.94 0.35
CA LEU A 52 -5.85 2.25 1.35
C LEU A 52 -5.14 3.59 1.04
N SER A 53 -4.94 3.91 -0.23
CA SER A 53 -4.35 5.19 -0.65
C SER A 53 -5.29 6.36 -0.36
N PHE A 54 -6.61 6.17 -0.54
CA PHE A 54 -7.62 7.13 -0.11
C PHE A 54 -7.59 7.35 1.41
N TYR A 55 -7.49 6.27 2.18
CA TYR A 55 -7.36 6.35 3.64
C TYR A 55 -6.07 7.06 4.06
N GLY A 56 -4.94 6.76 3.43
CA GLY A 56 -3.66 7.41 3.69
C GLY A 56 -3.67 8.90 3.38
N SER A 57 -4.27 9.29 2.25
CA SER A 57 -4.45 10.70 1.87
C SER A 57 -5.34 11.45 2.86
N ALA A 58 -6.50 10.87 3.22
CA ALA A 58 -7.39 11.42 4.23
C ALA A 58 -6.69 11.57 5.58
N ALA A 59 -5.94 10.57 6.02
CA ALA A 59 -5.18 10.64 7.27
C ALA A 59 -4.11 11.72 7.25
N SER A 60 -3.40 11.92 6.13
CA SER A 60 -2.41 12.98 5.99
C SER A 60 -3.04 14.38 6.11
N VAL A 61 -4.20 14.58 5.49
CA VAL A 61 -4.93 15.85 5.55
C VAL A 61 -5.54 16.09 6.93
N LEU A 62 -6.26 15.12 7.48
CA LEU A 62 -6.98 15.26 8.75
C LEU A 62 -6.02 15.34 9.94
N ASN A 63 -4.95 14.55 9.96
CA ASN A 63 -3.97 14.60 11.05
C ASN A 63 -3.21 15.93 11.07
N ASN A 64 -2.89 16.50 9.90
CA ASN A 64 -2.29 17.83 9.82
C ASN A 64 -3.29 18.93 10.20
N HIS A 65 -4.54 18.84 9.76
CA HIS A 65 -5.54 19.87 10.00
C HIS A 65 -5.95 19.97 11.48
N PHE A 66 -6.09 18.83 12.17
CA PHE A 66 -6.51 18.77 13.57
C PHE A 66 -5.37 18.74 14.59
N GLY A 67 -4.10 18.69 14.14
CA GLY A 67 -2.92 18.65 15.02
C GLY A 67 -2.86 17.43 15.95
N ARG A 68 -3.68 16.41 15.71
CA ARG A 68 -3.77 15.16 16.48
C ARG A 68 -4.02 13.99 15.55
N VAL A 69 -3.71 12.77 15.99
CA VAL A 69 -4.00 11.55 15.25
C VAL A 69 -5.52 11.34 15.21
N PHE A 70 -6.16 11.82 14.16
CA PHE A 70 -7.59 11.64 13.90
C PHE A 70 -7.85 10.30 13.20
N LEU A 71 -7.00 9.95 12.23
CA LEU A 71 -7.00 8.64 11.56
C LEU A 71 -5.69 7.92 11.87
N PRO A 72 -5.73 6.78 12.58
CA PRO A 72 -4.54 6.02 12.90
C PRO A 72 -4.01 5.35 11.62
N VAL A 73 -2.85 5.82 11.14
CA VAL A 73 -2.08 5.19 10.05
C VAL A 73 -1.11 4.09 10.56
N GLY A 74 -1.12 3.85 11.88
CA GLY A 74 -0.27 2.89 12.56
C GLY A 74 1.15 3.43 12.79
N LYS A 75 1.68 3.18 13.99
CA LYS A 75 3.07 3.56 14.32
C LYS A 75 4.06 2.89 13.36
N PRO A 76 5.10 3.60 12.89
CA PRO A 76 6.17 3.02 12.10
C PRO A 76 6.87 1.90 12.88
N PHE A 77 7.43 0.92 12.16
CA PHE A 77 7.98 -0.28 12.78
C PHE A 77 9.25 -0.03 13.62
N GLY A 78 9.86 1.16 13.55
CA GLY A 78 10.94 1.55 14.47
C GLY A 78 12.22 0.71 14.39
N ILE A 79 12.38 -0.11 13.34
CA ILE A 79 13.51 -1.05 13.20
C ILE A 79 14.79 -0.34 12.74
N PHE A 80 14.68 0.78 12.02
CA PHE A 80 15.84 1.42 11.35
C PHE A 80 16.29 2.77 11.93
N LYS A 81 15.47 3.44 12.75
CA LYS A 81 15.89 4.63 13.49
C LYS A 81 15.83 4.38 15.00
N LYS A 82 17.00 4.46 15.61
CA LYS A 82 17.23 4.48 17.06
C LYS A 82 16.69 5.77 17.66
#